data_AF-A0A1Y2BWM9-F1
#
_entry.id   AF-A0A1Y2BWM9-F1
#
_cell.length_a   1.000
_cell.length_b   1.000
_cell.length_c   1.000
_cell.angle_alpha   90.00
_cell.angle_beta   90.00
_cell.angle_gamma   90.00
#
_symmetry.space_group_name_H-M   'P 1'
#
loop_
_entity.id
_entity.type
_entity.pdbx_description
1 polymer ?
#
loop_
_entity_poly.entity_id
_entity_poly.type
_entity_poly.pdbx_seq_one_letter_code
_entity_poly.pdbx_strand_id
1 'polypeptide(L)'
;MSSHPDVVSVEEETMFLSYPAQELVTSLNFMFHASKCVYNRPLLMLSSLPTFRPLTLRSEHRQIISSAIDQCLQSSRRILSLLSFFEDVHSGKRGDRQVPVKARWCYNPLFNQDSLFEAVLVFWFTCCRMNPEWWVYLSSPPLDSLAVHSSLKRSIESLKRQEIIEGSFSGYTTVFKDCMVFMLTDINKSIDTVTQTSGTDMEDLELGMKLTSLDGTIDIDATEETVEPWAFLGLLGVTLPCGIRWKGRSEDSWRLFWKLFK
;
A
#
# COMPACT_ATOMS: atom_id res chain seq x y z
N MET A 1 -6.64 5.83 20.20
CA MET A 1 -6.02 5.98 18.87
C MET A 1 -5.92 7.47 18.58
N SER A 2 -4.79 7.95 18.04
CA SER A 2 -4.58 9.37 17.72
C SER A 2 -5.76 9.96 16.93
N SER A 3 -6.14 11.19 17.26
CA SER A 3 -7.12 11.98 16.52
C SER A 3 -6.59 12.45 15.16
N HIS A 4 -5.27 12.38 14.94
CA HIS A 4 -4.61 12.83 13.72
C HIS A 4 -3.77 11.68 13.12
N PRO A 5 -4.20 11.07 12.01
CA PRO A 5 -3.51 9.93 11.42
C PRO A 5 -2.13 10.31 10.86
N ASP A 6 -1.91 11.59 10.54
CA ASP A 6 -0.70 12.07 9.88
C ASP A 6 0.49 12.27 10.83
N VAL A 7 0.25 12.36 12.14
CA VAL A 7 1.29 12.70 13.13
C VAL A 7 1.28 11.70 14.28
N VAL A 8 2.47 11.20 14.63
CA VAL A 8 2.70 10.46 15.88
C VAL A 8 2.77 11.47 17.02
N SER A 9 1.83 11.38 17.97
CA SER A 9 1.77 12.31 19.10
C SER A 9 2.95 12.10 20.06
N VAL A 10 3.20 13.05 20.96
CA VAL A 10 4.27 12.94 21.96
C VAL A 10 4.00 11.77 22.92
N GLU A 11 2.74 11.54 23.26
CA GLU A 11 2.31 10.41 24.09
C GLU A 11 2.55 9.08 23.39
N GLU A 12 2.21 9.00 22.10
CA GLU A 12 2.47 7.82 21.28
C GLU A 12 3.96 7.54 21.12
N GLU A 13 4.76 8.58 20.85
CA GLU A 13 6.23 8.47 20.83
C GLU A 13 6.76 7.92 22.15
N THR A 14 6.35 8.51 23.28
CA THR A 14 6.80 8.07 24.61
C THR A 14 6.43 6.60 24.85
N MET A 15 5.24 6.19 24.44
CA MET A 15 4.77 4.81 24.52
C MET A 15 5.60 3.88 23.63
N PHE A 16 5.88 4.26 22.37
CA PHE A 16 6.67 3.44 21.45
C PHE A 16 8.11 3.26 21.93
N LEU A 17 8.73 4.32 22.44
CA LEU A 17 10.14 4.32 22.84
C LEU A 17 10.37 3.63 24.19
N SER A 18 9.36 3.59 25.07
CA SER A 18 9.47 2.98 26.41
C SER A 18 9.17 1.48 26.44
N TYR A 19 8.59 0.90 25.37
CA TYR A 19 8.18 -0.50 25.38
C TYR A 19 9.37 -1.45 25.21
N PRO A 20 9.45 -2.57 25.97
CA PRO A 20 10.60 -3.49 25.91
C PRO A 20 10.64 -4.38 24.66
N ALA A 21 9.49 -4.64 24.01
CA ALA A 21 9.39 -5.46 22.79
C ALA A 21 9.16 -4.59 21.54
N GLN A 22 10.15 -3.76 21.20
CA GLN A 22 10.03 -2.68 20.22
C GLN A 22 9.69 -3.19 18.81
N GLU A 23 10.37 -4.25 18.36
CA GLU A 23 10.16 -4.85 17.03
C GLU A 23 8.71 -5.34 16.85
N LEU A 24 8.19 -6.08 17.83
CA LEU A 24 6.83 -6.60 17.79
C LEU A 24 5.80 -5.48 17.78
N VAL A 25 6.00 -4.41 18.58
CA VAL A 25 5.09 -3.27 18.61
C VAL A 25 5.09 -2.55 17.27
N THR A 26 6.26 -2.32 16.67
CA THR A 26 6.37 -1.72 15.33
C THR A 26 5.59 -2.54 14.31
N SER A 27 5.85 -3.84 14.20
CA SER A 27 5.18 -4.70 13.22
C SER A 27 3.68 -4.84 13.46
N LEU A 28 3.23 -4.98 14.72
CA LEU A 28 1.81 -5.07 15.03
C LEU A 28 1.04 -3.82 14.63
N ASN A 29 1.63 -2.63 14.83
CA ASN A 29 0.97 -1.38 14.44
C ASN A 29 0.83 -1.28 12.90
N PHE A 30 1.87 -1.63 12.16
CA PHE A 30 1.80 -1.68 10.69
C PHE A 30 0.77 -2.70 10.20
N MET A 31 0.84 -3.95 10.68
CA MET A 31 -0.09 -5.01 10.31
C MET A 31 -1.54 -4.66 10.65
N PHE A 32 -1.79 -4.03 11.80
CA PHE A 32 -3.12 -3.60 12.18
C PHE A 32 -3.73 -2.62 11.17
N HIS A 33 -2.96 -1.61 10.75
CA HIS A 33 -3.42 -0.64 9.77
C HIS A 33 -3.53 -1.24 8.36
N ALA A 34 -2.58 -2.07 7.95
CA ALA A 34 -2.65 -2.78 6.68
C ALA A 34 -3.88 -3.70 6.62
N SER A 35 -4.18 -4.41 7.71
CA SER A 35 -5.37 -5.26 7.82
C SER A 35 -6.67 -4.47 7.67
N LYS A 36 -6.74 -3.25 8.20
CA LYS A 36 -7.90 -2.36 7.97
C LYS A 36 -8.06 -1.98 6.50
N CYS A 37 -6.95 -1.69 5.81
CA CYS A 37 -6.97 -1.42 4.37
C CYS A 37 -7.45 -2.65 3.59
N VAL A 38 -6.88 -3.82 3.86
CA VAL A 38 -7.27 -5.10 3.23
C VAL A 38 -8.75 -5.40 3.44
N TYR A 39 -9.24 -5.27 4.69
CA TYR A 39 -10.63 -5.56 5.05
C TYR A 39 -11.63 -4.65 4.31
N ASN A 40 -11.32 -3.35 4.21
CA ASN A 40 -12.20 -2.37 3.57
C ASN A 40 -11.99 -2.26 2.05
N ARG A 41 -10.95 -2.89 1.48
CA ARG A 41 -10.59 -2.79 0.06
C ARG A 41 -11.71 -3.17 -0.90
N PRO A 42 -12.50 -4.24 -0.69
CA PRO A 42 -13.59 -4.58 -1.62
C PRO A 42 -14.61 -3.43 -1.76
N LEU A 43 -14.94 -2.77 -0.65
CA LEU A 43 -15.85 -1.61 -0.64
C LEU A 43 -15.23 -0.39 -1.32
N LEU A 44 -13.93 -0.14 -1.07
CA LEU A 44 -13.16 0.87 -1.81
C LEU A 44 -13.24 0.58 -3.32
N MET A 45 -13.12 -0.66 -3.77
CA MET A 45 -13.16 -1.01 -5.19
C MET A 45 -14.52 -0.82 -5.86
N LEU A 46 -15.62 -0.90 -5.11
CA LEU A 46 -16.94 -0.55 -5.65
C LEU A 46 -16.98 0.89 -6.15
N SER A 47 -16.20 1.80 -5.57
CA SER A 47 -16.19 3.22 -5.94
C SER A 47 -15.65 3.50 -7.35
N SER A 48 -14.97 2.55 -8.00
CA SER A 48 -14.55 2.68 -9.41
C SER A 48 -15.61 2.17 -10.39
N LEU A 49 -16.63 1.45 -9.94
CA LEU A 49 -17.61 0.82 -10.83
C LEU A 49 -18.65 1.86 -11.31
N PRO A 50 -18.97 1.89 -12.62
CA PRO A 50 -19.96 2.82 -13.16
C PRO A 50 -21.36 2.71 -12.53
N THR A 51 -21.72 1.52 -12.04
CA THR A 51 -23.01 1.24 -11.39
C THR A 51 -23.09 1.75 -9.94
N PHE A 52 -21.96 2.09 -9.33
CA PHE A 52 -21.84 2.55 -7.94
C PHE A 52 -21.49 4.06 -7.87
N ARG A 53 -22.12 4.88 -8.71
CA ARG A 53 -21.99 6.34 -8.58
C ARG A 53 -22.67 6.83 -7.30
N PRO A 54 -22.06 7.74 -6.53
CA PRO A 54 -22.60 8.12 -5.24
C PRO A 54 -23.97 8.82 -5.33
N LEU A 55 -24.27 9.49 -6.44
CA LEU A 55 -25.56 10.16 -6.68
C LEU A 55 -26.71 9.20 -6.98
N THR A 56 -26.43 8.01 -7.53
CA THR A 56 -27.46 7.00 -7.84
C THR A 56 -27.70 6.04 -6.68
N LEU A 57 -26.79 5.99 -5.71
CA LEU A 57 -26.87 5.12 -4.55
C LEU A 57 -27.79 5.68 -3.46
N ARG A 58 -28.44 4.77 -2.74
CA ARG A 58 -29.13 5.08 -1.48
C ARG A 58 -28.14 5.62 -0.46
N SER A 59 -28.61 6.51 0.41
CA SER A 59 -27.75 7.18 1.40
C SER A 59 -26.99 6.20 2.31
N GLU A 60 -27.64 5.09 2.68
CA GLU A 60 -27.04 4.04 3.51
C GLU A 60 -25.85 3.37 2.82
N HIS A 61 -26.02 2.85 1.60
CA HIS A 61 -24.92 2.22 0.84
C HIS A 61 -23.79 3.21 0.56
N ARG A 62 -24.14 4.46 0.24
CA ARG A 62 -23.15 5.52 0.05
C ARG A 62 -22.32 5.74 1.31
N GLN A 63 -22.96 5.79 2.48
CA GLN A 63 -22.28 5.96 3.77
C GLN A 63 -21.37 4.78 4.12
N ILE A 64 -21.79 3.54 3.82
CA ILE A 64 -20.97 2.35 4.01
C ILE A 64 -19.70 2.43 3.16
N ILE A 65 -19.84 2.74 1.87
CA ILE A 65 -18.69 2.84 0.95
C ILE A 65 -17.79 4.01 1.33
N SER A 66 -18.34 5.21 1.60
CA SER A 66 -17.53 6.37 1.98
C SER A 66 -16.80 6.16 3.30
N SER A 67 -17.44 5.52 4.29
CA SER A 67 -16.78 5.15 5.55
C SER A 67 -15.64 4.16 5.33
N ALA A 68 -15.82 3.16 4.46
CA ALA A 68 -14.76 2.22 4.12
C ALA A 68 -13.57 2.92 3.43
N ILE A 69 -13.83 3.85 2.51
CA ILE A 69 -12.80 4.66 1.85
C ILE A 69 -12.04 5.49 2.89
N ASP A 70 -12.75 6.18 3.79
CA ASP A 70 -12.14 6.98 4.87
C ASP A 70 -11.27 6.11 5.79
N GLN A 71 -11.73 4.91 6.16
CA GLN A 71 -10.95 3.99 7.00
C GLN A 71 -9.66 3.52 6.30
N CYS A 72 -9.71 3.23 5.00
CA CYS A 72 -8.53 2.93 4.20
C CYS A 72 -7.57 4.13 4.20
N LEU A 73 -8.04 5.33 3.85
CA LEU A 73 -7.20 6.54 3.78
C LEU A 73 -6.55 6.89 5.12
N GLN A 74 -7.32 6.85 6.21
CA GLN A 74 -6.79 7.11 7.55
C GLN A 74 -5.73 6.07 7.97
N SER A 75 -5.96 4.80 7.65
CA SER A 75 -5.01 3.73 7.96
C SER A 75 -3.73 3.86 7.13
N SER A 76 -3.83 4.19 5.84
CA SER A 76 -2.69 4.44 4.96
C SER A 76 -1.87 5.65 5.39
N ARG A 77 -2.53 6.76 5.77
CA ARG A 77 -1.83 7.91 6.37
C ARG A 77 -1.09 7.54 7.62
N ARG A 78 -1.73 6.74 8.48
CA ARG A 78 -1.11 6.28 9.71
C ARG A 78 0.10 5.38 9.46
N ILE A 79 0.06 4.51 8.46
CA ILE A 79 1.22 3.74 8.01
C ILE A 79 2.36 4.68 7.61
N LEU A 80 2.10 5.69 6.78
CA LEU A 80 3.15 6.65 6.37
C LEU A 80 3.72 7.45 7.55
N SER A 81 2.86 7.87 8.47
CA SER A 81 3.24 8.57 9.70
C SER A 81 4.17 7.73 10.57
N LEU A 82 3.79 6.46 10.80
CA LEU A 82 4.59 5.49 11.54
C LEU A 82 5.90 5.19 10.82
N LEU A 83 5.89 5.05 9.50
CA LEU A 83 7.10 4.81 8.71
C LEU A 83 8.11 5.94 8.89
N SER A 84 7.68 7.20 8.75
CA SER A 84 8.55 8.34 8.96
C SER A 84 9.07 8.40 10.39
N PHE A 85 8.23 8.15 11.39
CA PHE A 85 8.63 8.13 12.79
C PHE A 85 9.70 7.06 13.06
N PHE A 86 9.45 5.82 12.65
CA PHE A 86 10.36 4.71 12.88
C PHE A 86 11.66 4.83 12.07
N GLU A 87 11.61 5.39 10.85
CA GLU A 87 12.81 5.75 10.09
C GLU A 87 13.67 6.80 10.83
N ASP A 88 13.05 7.81 11.42
CA ASP A 88 13.76 8.84 12.19
C ASP A 88 14.39 8.26 13.48
N VAL A 89 13.70 7.32 14.15
CA VAL A 89 14.25 6.62 15.32
C VAL A 89 15.40 5.69 14.91
N HIS A 90 15.21 4.90 13.84
CA HIS A 90 16.21 3.99 13.30
C HIS A 90 17.50 4.73 12.91
N SER A 91 17.37 5.86 12.23
CA SER A 91 18.49 6.70 11.80
C SER A 91 19.11 7.56 12.91
N GLY A 92 18.52 7.58 14.11
CA GLY A 92 18.98 8.42 15.23
C GLY A 92 18.58 9.89 15.15
N LYS A 93 17.80 10.30 14.14
CA LYS A 93 17.29 11.67 14.08
C LYS A 93 16.31 11.99 15.22
N ARG A 94 15.64 10.96 15.74
CA ARG A 94 14.64 11.04 16.81
C ARG A 94 14.93 10.00 17.88
N GLY A 95 14.59 10.29 19.14
CA GLY A 95 14.79 9.36 20.25
C GLY A 95 16.26 9.07 20.60
N ASP A 96 17.20 9.89 20.12
CA ASP A 96 18.65 9.63 20.18
C ASP A 96 19.17 9.39 21.60
N ARG A 97 18.55 10.06 22.59
CA ARG A 97 18.86 9.92 24.03
C ARG A 97 18.10 8.78 24.72
N GLN A 98 17.02 8.28 24.12
CA GLN A 98 16.08 7.33 24.72
C GLN A 98 16.32 5.91 24.21
N VAL A 99 16.77 5.76 22.96
CA VAL A 99 17.01 4.46 22.33
C VAL A 99 18.52 4.22 22.15
N PRO A 100 19.09 3.23 22.84
CA PRO A 100 20.47 2.81 22.63
C PRO A 100 20.73 2.48 21.16
N VAL A 101 21.90 2.84 20.62
CA VAL A 101 22.26 2.60 19.21
C VAL A 101 22.03 1.14 18.79
N LYS A 102 22.37 0.19 19.67
CA LYS A 102 22.20 -1.25 19.45
C LYS A 102 20.75 -1.73 19.39
N ALA A 103 19.78 -0.92 19.81
CA ALA A 103 18.35 -1.25 19.77
C ALA A 103 17.62 -0.58 18.59
N ARG A 104 18.27 0.34 17.87
CA ARG A 104 17.64 1.10 16.78
C ARG A 104 17.24 0.24 15.58
N TRP A 105 17.90 -0.91 15.39
CA TRP A 105 17.54 -1.85 14.32
C TRP A 105 16.14 -2.44 14.51
N CYS A 106 15.63 -2.54 15.75
CA CYS A 106 14.27 -3.00 16.05
C CYS A 106 13.18 -2.08 15.48
N TYR A 107 13.55 -0.83 15.16
CA TYR A 107 12.66 0.16 14.57
C TYR A 107 12.82 0.25 13.05
N ASN A 108 13.52 -0.70 12.42
CA ASN A 108 13.69 -0.66 10.98
C ASN A 108 12.32 -0.79 10.28
N PRO A 109 11.82 0.27 9.60
CA PRO A 109 10.51 0.23 8.95
C PRO A 109 10.44 -0.77 7.79
N LEU A 110 11.59 -1.22 7.27
CA LEU A 110 11.70 -2.06 6.09
C LEU A 110 11.23 -3.50 6.32
N PHE A 111 11.09 -3.94 7.57
CA PHE A 111 10.40 -5.20 7.88
C PHE A 111 8.88 -5.14 7.63
N ASN A 112 8.36 -3.97 7.24
CA ASN A 112 6.92 -3.73 7.05
C ASN A 112 6.60 -3.27 5.61
N GLN A 113 7.38 -3.74 4.63
CA GLN A 113 7.19 -3.44 3.20
C GLN A 113 5.77 -3.70 2.70
N ASP A 114 5.14 -4.80 3.12
CA ASP A 114 3.77 -5.12 2.72
C ASP A 114 2.78 -4.05 3.20
N SER A 115 2.99 -3.49 4.40
CA SER A 115 2.13 -2.42 4.92
C SER A 115 2.33 -1.12 4.15
N LEU A 116 3.57 -0.79 3.76
CA LEU A 116 3.83 0.35 2.89
C LEU A 116 3.17 0.17 1.52
N PHE A 117 3.27 -1.03 0.93
CA PHE A 117 2.61 -1.35 -0.33
C PHE A 117 1.10 -1.13 -0.25
N GLU A 118 0.48 -1.60 0.82
CA GLU A 118 -0.95 -1.38 1.08
C GLU A 118 -1.30 0.11 1.17
N ALA A 119 -0.48 0.90 1.86
CA ALA A 119 -0.70 2.34 1.92
C ALA A 119 -0.61 2.98 0.54
N VAL A 120 0.43 2.68 -0.24
CA VAL A 120 0.64 3.20 -1.60
C VAL A 120 -0.52 2.80 -2.53
N LEU A 121 -0.98 1.56 -2.46
CA LEU A 121 -2.10 1.04 -3.23
C LEU A 121 -3.39 1.82 -2.97
N VAL A 122 -3.72 2.08 -1.70
CA VAL A 122 -4.91 2.85 -1.34
C VAL A 122 -4.85 4.27 -1.91
N PHE A 123 -3.71 4.96 -1.79
CA PHE A 123 -3.54 6.28 -2.38
C PHE A 123 -3.64 6.25 -3.90
N TRP A 124 -2.95 5.31 -4.55
CA TRP A 124 -3.02 5.15 -5.99
C TRP A 124 -4.44 4.88 -6.47
N PHE A 125 -5.16 3.96 -5.83
CA PHE A 125 -6.52 3.64 -6.22
C PHE A 125 -7.44 4.86 -6.05
N THR A 126 -7.39 5.53 -4.90
CA THR A 126 -8.26 6.69 -4.62
C THR A 126 -7.98 7.89 -5.53
N CYS A 127 -6.74 8.07 -5.98
CA CYS A 127 -6.35 9.17 -6.87
C CYS A 127 -6.54 8.85 -8.36
N CYS A 128 -6.30 7.61 -8.77
CA CYS A 128 -6.18 7.25 -10.18
C CYS A 128 -7.34 6.37 -10.69
N ARG A 129 -8.06 5.67 -9.81
CA ARG A 129 -9.05 4.63 -10.21
C ARG A 129 -10.45 4.88 -9.67
N MET A 130 -10.58 5.47 -8.49
CA MET A 130 -11.87 5.82 -7.90
C MET A 130 -12.56 6.93 -8.71
N ASN A 131 -13.88 6.86 -8.86
CA ASN A 131 -14.63 7.94 -9.48
C ASN A 131 -14.52 9.21 -8.60
N PRO A 132 -14.07 10.37 -9.15
CA PRO A 132 -13.89 11.61 -8.38
C PRO A 132 -15.15 12.14 -7.69
N GLU A 133 -16.36 11.76 -8.15
CA GLU A 133 -17.62 12.09 -7.48
C GLU A 133 -17.65 11.61 -6.01
N TRP A 134 -16.86 10.59 -5.66
CA TRP A 134 -16.76 10.11 -4.27
C TRP A 134 -16.03 11.08 -3.33
N TRP A 135 -15.17 11.97 -3.83
CA TRP A 135 -14.34 12.84 -3.00
C TRP A 135 -15.14 13.79 -2.12
N VAL A 136 -16.34 14.22 -2.56
CA VAL A 136 -17.20 15.13 -1.79
C VAL A 136 -17.84 14.45 -0.55
N TYR A 137 -17.77 13.13 -0.46
CA TYR A 137 -18.31 12.35 0.66
C TYR A 137 -17.24 11.87 1.63
N LEU A 138 -15.97 12.21 1.38
CA LEU A 138 -14.86 11.82 2.24
C LEU A 138 -14.67 12.86 3.33
N SER A 139 -14.26 12.40 4.52
CA SER A 139 -13.93 13.28 5.63
C SER A 139 -12.69 14.14 5.33
N SER A 140 -11.87 13.71 4.36
CA SER A 140 -10.67 14.40 3.91
C SER A 140 -10.32 14.00 2.47
N PRO A 141 -9.87 14.92 1.62
CA PRO A 141 -9.41 14.61 0.26
C PRO A 141 -8.28 13.58 0.27
N PRO A 142 -8.18 12.67 -0.71
CA PRO A 142 -7.16 11.62 -0.71
C PRO A 142 -5.72 12.17 -0.59
N LEU A 143 -5.42 13.25 -1.33
CA LEU A 143 -4.14 13.96 -1.35
C LEU A 143 -4.29 15.42 -0.90
N ASP A 144 -4.90 15.63 0.26
CA ASP A 144 -5.14 16.99 0.77
C ASP A 144 -3.86 17.74 1.19
N SER A 145 -2.72 17.04 1.28
CA SER A 145 -1.46 17.68 1.67
C SER A 145 -0.29 17.28 0.77
N LEU A 146 0.48 18.28 0.36
CA LEU A 146 1.85 18.10 -0.13
C LEU A 146 2.69 17.24 0.82
N ALA A 147 2.32 17.19 2.10
CA ALA A 147 2.96 16.36 3.11
C ALA A 147 2.75 14.86 2.86
N VAL A 148 1.53 14.39 2.57
CA VAL A 148 1.26 12.98 2.26
C VAL A 148 2.02 12.56 1.01
N HIS A 149 1.98 13.39 -0.04
CA HIS A 149 2.72 13.13 -1.28
C HIS A 149 4.24 13.07 -1.05
N SER A 150 4.79 14.04 -0.31
CA SER A 150 6.21 14.06 0.07
C SER A 150 6.59 12.85 0.91
N SER A 151 5.69 12.39 1.79
CA SER A 151 5.88 11.21 2.63
C SER A 151 5.91 9.93 1.79
N LEU A 152 4.98 9.76 0.84
CA LEU A 152 4.99 8.65 -0.12
C LEU A 152 6.31 8.60 -0.91
N LYS A 153 6.71 9.75 -1.48
CA LYS A 153 7.95 9.86 -2.24
C LYS A 153 9.16 9.50 -1.38
N ARG A 154 9.26 10.06 -0.17
CA ARG A 154 10.34 9.75 0.77
C ARG A 154 10.40 8.26 1.10
N SER A 155 9.26 7.66 1.39
CA SER A 155 9.14 6.24 1.74
C SER A 155 9.65 5.33 0.63
N ILE A 156 9.24 5.61 -0.61
CA ILE A 156 9.67 4.86 -1.80
C ILE A 156 11.16 5.07 -2.08
N GLU A 157 11.68 6.29 -1.94
CA GLU A 157 13.12 6.54 -2.08
C GLU A 157 13.94 5.84 -0.98
N SER A 158 13.41 5.72 0.24
CA SER A 158 14.07 4.95 1.29
C SER A 158 14.12 3.46 0.95
N LEU A 159 13.05 2.90 0.41
CA LEU A 159 13.02 1.52 -0.07
C LEU A 159 14.04 1.27 -1.19
N LYS A 160 14.15 2.17 -2.17
CA LYS A 160 15.16 2.09 -3.25
C LYS A 160 16.58 2.09 -2.70
N ARG A 161 16.88 2.96 -1.74
CA ARG A 161 18.21 3.02 -1.11
C ARG A 161 18.53 1.71 -0.39
N GLN A 162 17.55 1.11 0.27
CA GLN A 162 17.77 -0.15 0.96
C GLN A 162 18.10 -1.30 0.02
N GLU A 163 17.38 -1.43 -1.09
CA GLU A 163 17.65 -2.46 -2.10
C GLU A 163 19.10 -2.40 -2.62
N ILE A 164 19.64 -1.18 -2.78
CA ILE A 164 21.04 -0.97 -3.17
C ILE A 164 22.01 -1.47 -2.08
N ILE A 165 21.68 -1.24 -0.80
CA ILE A 165 22.53 -1.60 0.35
C ILE A 165 22.50 -3.12 0.61
N GLU A 166 21.30 -3.69 0.65
CA GLU A 166 21.12 -5.12 0.94
C GLU A 166 21.56 -5.98 -0.24
N GLY A 167 21.61 -5.43 -1.45
CA GLY A 167 21.70 -6.18 -2.70
C GLY A 167 20.34 -6.81 -3.03
N SER A 168 20.11 -7.16 -4.29
CA SER A 168 18.85 -7.77 -4.76
C SER A 168 18.66 -9.23 -4.27
N PHE A 169 18.86 -9.50 -2.98
CA PHE A 169 18.88 -10.85 -2.40
C PHE A 169 17.50 -11.52 -2.38
N SER A 170 16.40 -10.78 -2.56
CA SER A 170 15.07 -11.37 -2.80
C SER A 170 14.37 -10.68 -3.96
N GLY A 171 14.03 -11.43 -5.02
CA GLY A 171 13.26 -10.90 -6.15
C GLY A 171 11.87 -10.39 -5.75
N TYR A 172 11.36 -10.82 -4.59
CA TYR A 172 10.09 -10.36 -4.03
C TYR A 172 10.11 -8.86 -3.70
N THR A 173 11.13 -8.38 -2.97
CA THR A 173 11.24 -6.95 -2.61
C THR A 173 11.34 -6.04 -3.83
N THR A 174 12.07 -6.47 -4.87
CA THR A 174 12.21 -5.72 -6.12
C THR A 174 10.86 -5.48 -6.79
N VAL A 175 10.00 -6.51 -6.83
CA VAL A 175 8.65 -6.42 -7.42
C VAL A 175 7.78 -5.40 -6.70
N PHE A 176 7.68 -5.48 -5.37
CA PHE A 176 6.87 -4.56 -4.58
C PHE A 176 7.33 -3.12 -4.75
N LYS A 177 8.65 -2.91 -4.75
CA LYS A 177 9.26 -1.62 -5.01
C LYS A 177 8.89 -1.09 -6.39
N ASP A 178 9.04 -1.88 -7.44
CA ASP A 178 8.72 -1.46 -8.81
C ASP A 178 7.24 -1.13 -8.96
N CYS A 179 6.34 -1.94 -8.39
CA CYS A 179 4.91 -1.63 -8.32
C CYS A 179 4.64 -0.29 -7.63
N MET A 180 5.24 -0.05 -6.46
CA MET A 180 5.02 1.20 -5.72
C MET A 180 5.57 2.42 -6.44
N VAL A 181 6.75 2.31 -7.08
CA VAL A 181 7.33 3.37 -7.92
C VAL A 181 6.40 3.71 -9.08
N PHE A 182 5.84 2.68 -9.72
CA PHE A 182 4.89 2.89 -10.78
C PHE A 182 3.61 3.59 -10.26
N MET A 183 3.01 3.06 -9.20
CA MET A 183 1.81 3.64 -8.58
C MET A 183 2.02 5.12 -8.22
N LEU A 184 3.16 5.47 -7.64
CA LEU A 184 3.51 6.86 -7.35
C LEU A 184 3.64 7.71 -8.61
N THR A 185 4.17 7.15 -9.70
CA THR A 185 4.26 7.83 -10.99
C THR A 185 2.87 8.12 -11.57
N ASP A 186 1.93 7.18 -11.46
CA ASP A 186 0.54 7.34 -11.92
C ASP A 186 -0.21 8.39 -11.06
N ILE A 187 0.05 8.41 -9.75
CA ILE A 187 -0.42 9.46 -8.85
C ILE A 187 0.10 10.83 -9.32
N ASN A 188 1.41 10.95 -9.60
CA ASN A 188 2.00 12.21 -10.08
C ASN A 188 1.34 12.67 -11.38
N LYS A 189 1.19 11.76 -12.35
CA LYS A 189 0.49 12.05 -13.60
C LYS A 189 -0.95 12.50 -13.36
N SER A 190 -1.66 11.90 -12.42
CA SER A 190 -3.05 12.28 -12.12
C SER A 190 -3.12 13.69 -11.50
N ILE A 191 -2.18 14.04 -10.63
CA ILE A 191 -2.03 15.40 -10.09
C ILE A 191 -1.71 16.39 -11.23
N ASP A 192 -0.79 16.03 -12.12
CA ASP A 192 -0.38 16.88 -13.25
C ASP A 192 -1.45 16.95 -14.36
N THR A 193 -2.30 15.94 -14.51
CA THR A 193 -3.36 15.90 -15.54
C THR A 193 -4.55 16.77 -15.18
N VAL A 194 -4.77 17.04 -13.89
CA VAL A 194 -5.62 18.18 -13.46
C VAL A 194 -5.10 19.50 -14.05
N THR A 195 -3.83 19.54 -14.49
CA THR A 195 -3.21 20.67 -15.19
C THR A 195 -2.92 20.49 -16.69
N GLN A 196 -2.93 19.29 -17.29
CA GLN A 196 -2.76 19.06 -18.75
C GLN A 196 -2.92 17.58 -19.22
N THR A 197 -3.65 17.31 -20.32
CA THR A 197 -3.92 15.95 -20.86
C THR A 197 -3.01 15.52 -22.04
N SER A 198 -2.26 14.41 -21.91
CA SER A 198 -1.84 13.53 -23.05
C SER A 198 -1.17 12.22 -22.57
N GLY A 199 -1.40 11.09 -23.27
CA GLY A 199 -1.04 9.72 -22.84
C GLY A 199 0.14 9.06 -23.58
N THR A 200 0.68 8.00 -22.98
CA THR A 200 1.80 7.16 -23.49
C THR A 200 1.54 5.68 -23.19
N ASP A 201 1.96 4.78 -24.10
CA ASP A 201 1.73 3.33 -24.10
C ASP A 201 3.05 2.54 -23.79
N MET A 202 3.00 1.41 -23.07
CA MET A 202 4.19 0.62 -22.65
C MET A 202 3.88 -0.89 -22.53
N GLU A 203 4.89 -1.76 -22.72
CA GLU A 203 4.82 -3.26 -22.77
C GLU A 203 4.71 -3.97 -21.40
N ASP A 204 4.28 -5.25 -21.42
CA ASP A 204 3.79 -6.02 -20.26
C ASP A 204 4.84 -6.94 -19.55
N LEU A 205 5.01 -6.89 -18.21
CA LEU A 205 5.81 -7.79 -17.34
C LEU A 205 4.96 -8.71 -16.42
N GLU A 206 5.07 -10.03 -16.51
CA GLU A 206 4.22 -10.94 -15.71
C GLU A 206 4.79 -11.37 -14.34
N LEU A 207 3.95 -11.46 -13.28
CA LEU A 207 4.30 -12.02 -11.97
C LEU A 207 3.43 -13.22 -11.54
N GLY A 208 4.10 -14.30 -11.15
CA GLY A 208 3.48 -15.47 -10.52
C GLY A 208 4.24 -15.84 -9.26
N MET A 209 3.53 -16.10 -8.17
CA MET A 209 4.14 -16.63 -6.94
C MET A 209 4.34 -18.14 -7.12
N LYS A 210 5.59 -18.57 -7.26
CA LYS A 210 5.96 -19.98 -7.30
C LYS A 210 6.26 -20.45 -5.88
N LEU A 211 5.47 -21.38 -5.36
CA LEU A 211 5.81 -22.06 -4.10
C LEU A 211 6.95 -23.03 -4.38
N THR A 212 8.07 -22.82 -3.69
CA THR A 212 9.15 -23.80 -3.62
C THR A 212 8.94 -24.63 -2.37
N SER A 213 8.72 -25.94 -2.54
CA SER A 213 8.71 -26.91 -1.44
C SER A 213 10.09 -26.90 -0.76
N LEU A 214 10.10 -26.89 0.58
CA LEU A 214 11.34 -26.92 1.38
C LEU A 214 12.06 -28.28 1.35
N ASP A 215 11.44 -29.32 0.78
CA ASP A 215 11.96 -30.70 0.85
C ASP A 215 13.15 -30.98 -0.08
N GLY A 216 13.66 -30.00 -0.82
CA GLY A 216 14.89 -30.12 -1.61
C GLY A 216 14.81 -31.11 -2.80
N THR A 217 13.76 -31.92 -2.89
CA THR A 217 13.42 -32.71 -4.06
C THR A 217 12.69 -31.82 -5.05
N ILE A 218 13.45 -31.25 -5.98
CA ILE A 218 12.91 -30.54 -7.14
C ILE A 218 12.32 -31.61 -8.07
N ASP A 219 11.05 -31.94 -7.86
CA ASP A 219 10.28 -32.71 -8.85
C ASP A 219 10.02 -31.79 -10.06
N ILE A 220 10.75 -32.05 -11.15
CA ILE A 220 10.68 -31.26 -12.38
C ILE A 220 9.31 -31.43 -13.09
N ASP A 221 8.54 -32.46 -12.73
CA ASP A 221 7.24 -32.81 -13.33
C ASP A 221 6.02 -32.57 -12.41
N ALA A 222 6.20 -32.05 -11.20
CA ALA A 222 5.06 -31.68 -10.36
C ALA A 222 4.39 -30.44 -10.96
N THR A 223 3.17 -30.61 -11.51
CA THR A 223 2.31 -29.51 -11.96
C THR A 223 2.24 -28.45 -10.87
N GLU A 224 2.92 -27.33 -11.11
CA GLU A 224 3.15 -26.27 -10.15
C GLU A 224 1.82 -25.69 -9.65
N GLU A 225 1.43 -26.04 -8.44
CA GLU A 225 0.18 -25.54 -7.86
C GLU A 225 0.38 -24.06 -7.48
N THR A 226 -0.08 -23.17 -8.35
CA THR A 226 -0.06 -21.73 -8.11
C THR A 226 -0.99 -21.44 -6.94
N VAL A 227 -0.44 -21.00 -5.79
CA VAL A 227 -1.24 -20.57 -4.65
C VAL A 227 -1.57 -19.09 -4.80
N GLU A 228 -2.87 -18.78 -4.70
CA GLU A 228 -3.36 -17.41 -4.75
C GLU A 228 -2.81 -16.63 -3.53
N PRO A 229 -2.18 -15.47 -3.73
CA PRO A 229 -1.83 -14.62 -2.61
C PRO A 229 -3.10 -13.93 -2.09
N TRP A 230 -3.70 -14.50 -1.04
CA TRP A 230 -4.99 -14.08 -0.48
C TRP A 230 -5.06 -12.60 -0.07
N ALA A 231 -3.92 -11.95 0.22
CA ALA A 231 -3.85 -10.53 0.55
C ALA A 231 -4.01 -9.58 -0.66
N PHE A 232 -3.90 -10.08 -1.88
CA PHE A 232 -3.95 -9.28 -3.11
C PHE A 232 -5.18 -9.56 -3.98
N LEU A 233 -6.24 -10.16 -3.44
CA LEU A 233 -7.47 -10.49 -4.19
C LEU A 233 -8.05 -9.31 -4.99
N GLY A 234 -7.95 -8.09 -4.47
CA GLY A 234 -8.40 -6.89 -5.19
C GLY A 234 -7.52 -6.45 -6.36
N LEU A 235 -6.29 -6.97 -6.47
CA LEU A 235 -5.37 -6.71 -7.59
C LEU A 235 -5.36 -7.87 -8.60
N LEU A 236 -6.04 -8.97 -8.32
CA LEU A 236 -6.13 -10.07 -9.28
C LEU A 236 -6.78 -9.59 -10.58
N GLY A 237 -6.22 -9.99 -11.71
CA GLY A 237 -6.67 -9.58 -13.04
C GLY A 237 -6.43 -8.09 -13.37
N VAL A 238 -5.89 -7.29 -12.45
CA VAL A 238 -5.42 -5.93 -12.74
C VAL A 238 -3.99 -6.03 -13.24
N THR A 239 -3.78 -5.68 -14.51
CA THR A 239 -2.45 -5.37 -15.02
C THR A 239 -2.04 -4.04 -14.43
N LEU A 240 -1.11 -4.05 -13.48
CA LEU A 240 -0.43 -2.81 -13.12
C LEU A 240 0.38 -2.33 -14.30
N PRO A 241 0.54 -1.02 -14.46
CA PRO A 241 1.42 -0.56 -15.51
C PRO A 241 2.87 -0.87 -15.13
N CYS A 242 3.72 -1.09 -16.14
CA CYS A 242 4.86 -2.04 -16.18
C CYS A 242 4.45 -3.50 -16.47
N GLY A 243 3.15 -3.77 -16.59
CA GLY A 243 2.57 -5.06 -16.95
C GLY A 243 2.49 -6.08 -15.84
N ILE A 244 2.99 -5.73 -14.64
CA ILE A 244 2.94 -6.56 -13.44
C ILE A 244 1.53 -7.07 -13.24
N ARG A 245 1.39 -8.40 -13.25
CA ARG A 245 0.14 -9.10 -13.03
C ARG A 245 0.27 -10.03 -11.85
N TRP A 246 -0.77 -10.16 -11.03
CA TRP A 246 -0.84 -11.23 -10.04
C TRP A 246 -1.60 -12.41 -10.60
N LYS A 247 -0.90 -13.50 -10.87
CA LYS A 247 -1.53 -14.78 -11.22
C LYS A 247 -2.25 -15.40 -10.02
N GLY A 248 -3.45 -15.90 -10.27
CA GLY A 248 -4.24 -16.69 -9.34
C GLY A 248 -5.17 -17.64 -10.12
N ARG A 249 -5.75 -18.65 -9.45
CA ARG A 249 -6.69 -19.59 -10.08
C ARG A 249 -7.87 -18.87 -10.72
N SER A 250 -8.30 -17.76 -10.13
CA SER A 250 -9.45 -16.98 -10.61
C SER A 250 -9.06 -15.77 -11.47
N GLU A 251 -7.80 -15.63 -11.91
CA GLU A 251 -7.29 -14.44 -12.62
C GLU A 251 -8.13 -14.08 -13.86
N ASP A 252 -8.42 -15.05 -14.73
CA ASP A 252 -9.17 -14.79 -15.96
C ASP A 252 -10.59 -14.25 -15.68
N SER A 253 -11.23 -14.71 -14.60
CA SER A 253 -12.54 -14.21 -14.17
C SER A 253 -12.45 -12.76 -13.69
N TRP A 254 -11.42 -12.44 -12.90
CA TRP A 254 -11.16 -11.07 -12.47
C TRP A 254 -10.78 -10.16 -13.64
N ARG A 255 -10.01 -10.64 -14.61
CA ARG A 255 -9.65 -9.85 -15.79
C ARG A 255 -10.87 -9.54 -16.65
N LEU A 256 -11.78 -10.50 -16.82
CA LEU A 256 -13.06 -10.27 -17.48
C LEU A 256 -13.88 -9.22 -16.72
N PHE A 257 -13.94 -9.32 -15.38
CA PHE A 257 -14.58 -8.32 -14.53
C PHE A 257 -14.01 -6.91 -14.80
N TRP A 258 -12.69 -6.71 -14.69
CA TRP A 258 -12.09 -5.39 -14.91
C TRP A 258 -12.26 -4.85 -16.34
N LYS A 259 -12.29 -5.74 -17.36
CA LYS A 259 -12.55 -5.33 -18.75
C LYS A 259 -14.00 -4.89 -18.99
N LEU A 260 -14.96 -5.46 -18.27
CA LEU A 260 -16.37 -5.11 -18.39
C LEU A 260 -16.74 -3.79 -17.69
N PHE A 261 -15.91 -3.34 -16.74
CA PHE A 261 -16.21 -2.18 -15.90
C PHE A 261 -15.21 -1.00 -16.03
N LYS A 262 -14.25 -1.08 -16.97
CA LYS A 262 -13.45 0.07 -17.44
C LYS A 262 -14.28 0.92 -18.41
#